data_AF-A0A517QG61-F1
#
_entry.id   AF-A0A517QG61-F1
#
_cell.length_a   1.000
_cell.length_b   1.000
_cell.length_c   1.000
_cell.angle_alpha   90.00
_cell.angle_beta   90.00
_cell.angle_gamma   90.00
#
_symmetry.space_group_name_H-M   'P 1'
#
loop_
_entity.id
_entity.type
_entity.pdbx_description
1 polymer ?
#
loop_
_entity_poly.entity_id
_entity_poly.type
_entity_poly.pdbx_seq_one_letter_code
_entity_poly.pdbx_strand_id
1 'polypeptide(L)'
;MYRFSCVLTTCLCLVLISTGCRVSVGVNAESETDMGSHHVIVRPGNAMTSSTSVTFGDSATYEFTCGAVEIKIENEALSVNGKSYGMLEPEQEIEVDNGTVTVAGQVRQPVAVGQEIEAEKPSQPEPEAD
;
A
#
# COMPACT_ATOMS: atom_id res chain seq x y z
N MET A 1 15.14 38.78 55.54
CA MET A 1 14.20 37.75 55.05
C MET A 1 14.14 37.73 53.51
N TYR A 2 15.28 37.62 52.81
CA TYR A 2 15.32 37.61 51.31
C TYR A 2 16.07 36.41 50.72
N ARG A 3 16.72 35.58 51.55
CA ARG A 3 17.50 34.41 51.09
C ARG A 3 16.66 33.17 50.86
N PHE A 4 15.47 33.07 51.47
CA PHE A 4 14.54 31.95 51.28
C PHE A 4 13.66 32.09 50.03
N SER A 5 13.36 33.32 49.59
CA SER A 5 12.53 33.58 48.41
C SER A 5 13.22 33.21 47.08
N CYS A 6 14.55 33.29 47.02
CA CYS A 6 15.31 33.01 45.80
C CYS A 6 15.44 31.50 45.50
N VAL A 7 15.53 30.68 46.54
CA VAL A 7 15.64 29.22 46.41
C VAL A 7 14.30 28.58 46.02
N LEU A 8 13.19 29.13 46.52
CA LEU A 8 11.84 28.64 46.21
C LEU A 8 11.46 28.92 44.74
N THR A 9 11.93 30.03 44.17
CA THR A 9 11.65 30.42 42.78
C THR A 9 12.49 29.64 41.77
N THR A 10 13.72 29.26 42.10
CA THR A 10 14.55 28.42 41.22
C THR A 10 14.05 26.98 41.11
N CYS A 11 13.46 26.41 42.17
CA CYS A 11 12.87 25.07 42.13
C CYS A 11 11.59 25.00 41.27
N LEU A 12 10.80 26.08 41.24
CA LEU A 12 9.55 26.14 40.48
C LEU A 12 9.80 26.15 38.96
N CYS A 13 10.93 26.72 38.50
CA CYS A 13 11.29 26.72 37.08
C CYS A 13 11.75 25.36 36.54
N LEU A 14 12.34 24.50 37.39
CA LEU A 14 12.85 23.19 36.96
C LEU A 14 11.74 22.14 36.74
N VAL A 15 10.56 22.33 37.31
CA VAL A 15 9.43 21.39 37.17
C VAL A 15 8.69 21.58 35.84
N LEU A 16 8.75 22.77 35.23
CA LEU A 16 7.97 23.12 34.04
C LEU A 16 8.58 22.65 32.71
N ILE A 17 9.80 22.10 32.70
CA ILE A 17 10.51 21.70 31.47
C ILE A 17 10.40 20.19 31.22
N SER A 18 9.62 19.46 32.03
CA SER A 18 9.33 18.04 31.82
C SER A 18 8.15 17.80 30.87
N THR A 19 7.95 18.67 29.87
CA THR A 19 7.19 18.33 28.67
C THR A 19 7.97 17.27 27.90
N GLY A 20 7.89 16.03 28.41
CA GLY A 20 8.39 14.86 27.72
C GLY A 20 7.81 14.86 26.32
N CYS A 21 8.69 14.81 25.32
CA CYS A 21 8.30 14.55 23.95
C CYS A 21 7.46 13.26 23.94
N ARG A 22 6.14 13.41 23.83
CA ARG A 22 5.26 12.29 23.57
C ARG A 22 5.49 11.91 22.12
N VAL A 23 6.30 10.88 21.89
CA VAL A 23 6.34 10.23 20.59
C VAL A 23 5.00 9.53 20.43
N SER A 24 4.08 10.20 19.74
CA SER A 24 2.84 9.57 19.28
C SER A 24 3.24 8.58 18.20
N VAL A 25 3.40 7.32 18.56
CA VAL A 25 3.55 6.24 17.59
C VAL A 25 2.17 6.06 16.97
N GLY A 26 1.95 6.70 15.82
CA GLY A 26 0.76 6.44 15.02
C GLY A 26 0.74 4.96 14.67
N VAL A 27 -0.33 4.27 15.05
CA VAL A 27 -0.69 3.03 14.37
C VAL A 27 -0.90 3.41 12.91
N ASN A 28 0.00 2.99 12.01
CA ASN A 28 -0.15 3.30 10.59
C ASN A 28 -1.43 2.60 10.10
N ALA A 29 -2.53 3.35 10.06
CA ALA A 29 -3.83 2.83 9.66
C ALA A 29 -3.76 2.32 8.20
N GLU A 30 -2.99 3.02 7.37
CA GLU A 30 -2.73 2.67 5.99
C GLU A 30 -1.31 3.07 5.58
N SER A 31 -0.85 2.51 4.46
CA SER A 31 0.37 2.91 3.78
C SER A 31 0.08 2.99 2.29
N GLU A 32 0.42 4.13 1.70
CA GLU A 32 0.10 4.45 0.32
C GLU A 32 1.38 4.66 -0.48
N THR A 33 1.37 4.27 -1.75
CA THR A 33 2.46 4.50 -2.68
C THR A 33 1.96 4.43 -4.12
N ASP A 34 2.70 5.07 -5.03
CA ASP A 34 2.43 4.96 -6.47
C ASP A 34 3.45 4.02 -7.12
N MET A 35 2.97 3.06 -7.90
CA MET A 35 3.76 2.06 -8.60
C MET A 35 3.46 2.12 -10.10
N GLY A 36 4.26 2.91 -10.83
CA GLY A 36 4.00 3.20 -12.24
C GLY A 36 2.77 4.10 -12.39
N SER A 37 1.73 3.60 -13.06
CA SER A 37 0.46 4.32 -13.21
C SER A 37 -0.54 4.04 -12.09
N HIS A 38 -0.24 3.10 -11.19
CA HIS A 38 -1.21 2.60 -10.20
C HIS A 38 -0.99 3.21 -8.82
N HIS A 39 -2.08 3.55 -8.16
CA HIS A 39 -2.09 3.91 -6.75
C HIS A 39 -2.28 2.65 -5.90
N VAL A 40 -1.44 2.44 -4.90
CA VAL A 40 -1.41 1.24 -4.06
C VAL A 40 -1.61 1.60 -2.61
N ILE A 41 -2.60 0.97 -1.98
CA ILE A 41 -2.98 1.19 -0.58
C ILE A 41 -2.89 -0.13 0.19
N VAL A 42 -2.21 -0.13 1.34
CA VAL A 42 -2.08 -1.30 2.22
C VAL A 42 -2.67 -1.00 3.59
N ARG A 43 -3.62 -1.83 4.03
CA ARG A 43 -4.31 -1.77 5.33
C ARG A 43 -4.22 -3.13 6.06
N PRO A 44 -3.78 -3.19 7.33
CA PRO A 44 -3.15 -2.10 8.07
C PRO A 44 -1.80 -1.71 7.46
N GLY A 45 -1.43 -0.44 7.60
CA GLY A 45 -0.12 0.05 7.20
C GLY A 45 1.01 -0.45 8.11
N ASN A 46 2.26 -0.18 7.72
CA ASN A 46 3.44 -0.52 8.51
C ASN A 46 4.49 0.59 8.41
N ALA A 47 5.22 0.87 9.50
CA ALA A 47 6.31 1.84 9.46
C ALA A 47 7.55 1.33 8.70
N MET A 48 7.69 0.01 8.56
CA MET A 48 8.75 -0.63 7.79
C MET A 48 8.29 -0.79 6.35
N THR A 49 8.63 0.18 5.51
CA THR A 49 8.36 0.15 4.07
C THR A 49 9.63 0.21 3.24
N SER A 50 9.60 -0.37 2.05
CA SER A 50 10.62 -0.16 1.02
C SER A 50 9.99 -0.16 -0.36
N SER A 51 10.58 0.58 -1.30
CA SER A 51 10.12 0.68 -2.67
C SER A 51 11.32 0.65 -3.61
N THR A 52 11.23 -0.13 -4.68
CA THR A 52 12.22 -0.17 -5.76
C THR A 52 11.53 -0.17 -7.10
N SER A 53 12.11 0.53 -8.06
CA SER A 53 11.65 0.55 -9.45
C SER A 53 12.81 0.32 -10.39
N VAL A 54 12.58 -0.47 -11.42
CA VAL A 54 13.56 -0.82 -12.45
C VAL A 54 12.88 -0.79 -13.80
N THR A 55 13.47 -0.07 -14.75
CA THR A 55 12.95 0.03 -16.12
C THR A 55 14.03 -0.35 -17.12
N PHE A 56 13.67 -1.23 -18.06
CA PHE A 56 14.54 -1.70 -19.14
C PHE A 56 13.77 -1.71 -20.45
N GLY A 57 14.04 -0.71 -21.30
CA GLY A 57 13.27 -0.52 -22.54
C GLY A 57 11.80 -0.28 -22.23
N ASP A 58 10.93 -1.11 -22.78
CA ASP A 58 9.48 -1.07 -22.55
C ASP A 58 9.05 -1.85 -21.30
N SER A 59 9.98 -2.54 -20.63
CA SER A 59 9.66 -3.29 -19.41
C SER A 59 9.86 -2.46 -18.15
N ALA A 60 8.91 -2.55 -17.23
CA ALA A 60 8.96 -1.87 -15.94
C ALA A 60 8.62 -2.85 -14.81
N THR A 61 9.42 -2.83 -13.76
CA THR A 61 9.19 -3.60 -12.54
C THR A 61 9.18 -2.64 -11.36
N TYR A 62 8.11 -2.69 -10.59
CA TYR A 62 7.92 -1.96 -9.34
C TYR A 62 7.74 -2.97 -8.24
N GLU A 63 8.47 -2.82 -7.14
CA GLU A 63 8.32 -3.62 -5.93
C GLU A 63 8.12 -2.70 -4.74
N PHE A 64 7.13 -3.02 -3.92
CA PHE A 64 6.84 -2.32 -2.68
C PHE A 64 6.64 -3.33 -1.57
N THR A 65 7.27 -3.09 -0.43
CA THR A 65 7.06 -3.88 0.78
C THR A 65 6.52 -3.00 1.89
N CYS A 66 5.53 -3.52 2.61
CA CYS A 66 4.91 -2.90 3.77
C CYS A 66 4.75 -3.98 4.86
N GLY A 67 5.70 -4.04 5.78
CA GLY A 67 5.76 -5.11 6.78
C GLY A 67 5.91 -6.50 6.15
N ALA A 68 4.84 -7.31 6.23
CA ALA A 68 4.79 -8.66 5.64
C ALA A 68 4.11 -8.70 4.27
N VAL A 69 3.59 -7.57 3.78
CA VAL A 69 2.96 -7.45 2.47
C VAL A 69 4.02 -7.07 1.45
N GLU A 70 4.21 -7.90 0.43
CA GLU A 70 5.06 -7.64 -0.73
C GLU A 70 4.16 -7.50 -1.97
N ILE A 71 4.28 -6.38 -2.66
CA ILE A 71 3.54 -6.08 -3.88
C ILE A 71 4.56 -5.90 -4.98
N LYS A 72 4.34 -6.59 -6.10
CA LYS A 72 5.16 -6.45 -7.29
C LYS A 72 4.27 -6.25 -8.51
N ILE A 73 4.56 -5.21 -9.27
CA ILE A 73 3.95 -4.92 -10.57
C ILE A 73 5.06 -5.04 -11.62
N GLU A 74 4.96 -6.06 -12.47
CA GLU A 74 5.92 -6.31 -13.55
C GLU A 74 5.18 -6.27 -14.87
N ASN A 75 5.44 -5.23 -15.68
CA ASN A 75 4.75 -5.00 -16.96
C ASN A 75 3.22 -5.10 -16.81
N GLU A 76 2.67 -4.35 -15.85
CA GLU A 76 1.24 -4.36 -15.49
C GLU A 76 0.73 -5.69 -14.88
N ALA A 77 1.57 -6.72 -14.73
CA ALA A 77 1.17 -7.95 -14.03
C ALA A 77 1.26 -7.73 -12.50
N LEU A 78 0.12 -7.82 -11.82
CA LEU A 78 0.06 -7.69 -10.37
C LEU A 78 0.39 -9.01 -9.68
N SER A 79 1.28 -8.94 -8.71
CA SER A 79 1.47 -10.00 -7.72
C SER A 79 1.53 -9.44 -6.30
N VAL A 80 0.91 -10.17 -5.36
CA VAL A 80 0.91 -9.84 -3.94
C VAL A 80 1.33 -11.09 -3.16
N ASN A 81 2.35 -10.97 -2.31
CA ASN A 81 2.95 -12.07 -1.54
C ASN A 81 3.28 -13.29 -2.43
N GLY A 82 3.84 -13.04 -3.61
CA GLY A 82 4.21 -14.07 -4.58
C GLY A 82 3.05 -14.74 -5.33
N LYS A 83 1.79 -14.31 -5.12
CA LYS A 83 0.63 -14.81 -5.87
C LYS A 83 0.24 -13.83 -6.96
N SER A 84 -0.07 -14.34 -8.15
CA SER A 84 -0.52 -13.51 -9.28
C SER A 84 -2.00 -13.13 -9.12
N TYR A 85 -2.35 -11.90 -9.46
CA TYR A 85 -3.73 -11.37 -9.48
C TYR A 85 -4.14 -10.86 -10.87
N GLY A 86 -3.42 -11.31 -11.90
CA GLY A 86 -3.66 -10.98 -13.30
C GLY A 86 -3.08 -9.64 -13.72
N MET A 87 -3.47 -9.22 -14.93
CA MET A 87 -3.04 -7.94 -15.51
C MET A 87 -3.86 -6.78 -14.94
N LEU A 88 -3.20 -5.65 -14.82
CA LEU A 88 -3.80 -4.36 -14.50
C LEU A 88 -4.10 -3.61 -15.79
N GLU A 89 -5.19 -2.86 -15.78
CA GLU A 89 -5.35 -1.78 -16.74
C GLU A 89 -4.70 -0.51 -16.18
N PRO A 90 -4.25 0.43 -17.02
CA PRO A 90 -3.64 1.67 -16.57
C PRO A 90 -4.51 2.39 -15.54
N GLU A 91 -3.86 3.03 -14.57
CA GLU A 91 -4.51 3.87 -13.54
C GLU A 91 -5.45 3.12 -12.57
N GLN A 92 -5.51 1.79 -12.62
CA GLN A 92 -6.27 1.02 -11.63
C GLN A 92 -5.66 1.16 -10.23
N GLU A 93 -6.50 1.52 -9.25
CA GLU A 93 -6.15 1.51 -7.83
C GLU A 93 -6.10 0.07 -7.30
N ILE A 94 -5.13 -0.21 -6.43
CA ILE A 94 -4.90 -1.51 -5.81
C ILE A 94 -4.98 -1.33 -4.30
N GLU A 95 -5.88 -2.05 -3.66
CA GLU A 95 -5.98 -2.09 -2.21
C GLU A 95 -5.67 -3.49 -1.68
N VAL A 96 -4.81 -3.57 -0.68
CA VAL A 96 -4.54 -4.79 0.09
C VAL A 96 -5.02 -4.58 1.51
N ASP A 97 -6.19 -5.12 1.84
CA ASP A 97 -6.80 -4.99 3.16
C ASP A 97 -6.86 -6.36 3.87
N ASN A 98 -6.04 -6.52 4.92
CA ASN A 98 -5.92 -7.74 5.71
C ASN A 98 -5.74 -9.01 4.84
N GLY A 99 -5.01 -8.89 3.74
CA GLY A 99 -4.74 -9.97 2.78
C GLY A 99 -5.80 -10.16 1.69
N THR A 100 -6.90 -9.39 1.73
CA THR A 100 -7.84 -9.26 0.61
C THR A 100 -7.25 -8.31 -0.41
N VAL A 101 -7.20 -8.70 -1.69
CA VAL A 101 -6.72 -7.84 -2.77
C VAL A 101 -7.90 -7.35 -3.58
N THR A 102 -8.03 -6.05 -3.67
CA THR A 102 -9.06 -5.34 -4.44
C THR A 102 -8.36 -4.53 -5.53
N VAL A 103 -8.86 -4.61 -6.75
CA VAL A 103 -8.37 -3.80 -7.88
C VAL A 103 -9.54 -3.08 -8.51
N ALA A 104 -9.45 -1.75 -8.63
CA ALA A 104 -10.54 -0.89 -9.09
C ALA A 104 -11.88 -1.16 -8.35
N GLY A 105 -11.80 -1.36 -7.03
CA GLY A 105 -12.96 -1.65 -6.18
C GLY A 105 -13.50 -3.09 -6.28
N GLN A 106 -12.89 -3.98 -7.07
CA GLN A 106 -13.31 -5.37 -7.20
C GLN A 106 -12.32 -6.33 -6.53
N VAL A 107 -12.82 -7.17 -5.62
CA VAL A 107 -12.01 -8.21 -4.97
C VAL A 107 -11.54 -9.23 -6.01
N ARG A 108 -10.24 -9.41 -6.14
CA ARG A 108 -9.63 -10.40 -7.02
C ARG A 108 -9.16 -11.63 -6.24
N GLN A 109 -9.35 -12.79 -6.85
CA GLN A 109 -8.75 -14.04 -6.37
C GLN A 109 -7.39 -14.26 -7.05
N PRO A 110 -6.45 -14.93 -6.38
CA PRO A 110 -5.17 -15.27 -6.99
C PRO A 110 -5.39 -16.20 -8.20
N VAL A 111 -4.78 -15.86 -9.33
CA VAL A 111 -4.79 -16.67 -10.54
C VAL A 111 -3.86 -17.86 -10.32
N ALA A 112 -4.37 -19.08 -10.47
CA ALA A 112 -3.54 -20.27 -10.42
C ALA A 112 -2.52 -20.22 -11.58
N VAL A 113 -1.24 -20.45 -11.27
CA VAL A 113 -0.19 -20.58 -12.29
C VAL A 113 -0.58 -21.73 -13.21
N GLY A 114 -0.96 -21.42 -14.45
CA GLY A 114 -1.34 -22.41 -15.47
C GLY A 114 -2.81 -22.43 -15.93
N GLN A 115 -3.65 -21.47 -15.52
CA GLN A 115 -4.95 -21.27 -16.20
C GLN A 115 -4.84 -20.11 -17.19
N GLU A 116 -4.71 -20.48 -18.47
CA GLU A 116 -5.00 -19.58 -19.59
C GLU A 116 -6.44 -19.09 -19.45
N ILE A 117 -6.64 -17.78 -19.48
CA ILE A 117 -7.96 -17.17 -19.57
C ILE A 117 -8.49 -17.55 -20.96
N GLU A 118 -9.38 -18.53 -21.02
CA GLU A 118 -10.17 -18.81 -22.22
C GLU A 118 -11.02 -17.56 -22.48
N ALA A 119 -10.58 -16.73 -23.42
CA ALA A 119 -11.31 -15.57 -23.86
C ALA A 119 -12.70 -16.03 -24.30
N GLU A 120 -13.73 -15.62 -23.56
CA GLU A 120 -15.12 -15.89 -23.89
C GLU A 120 -15.39 -15.29 -25.28
N LYS A 121 -15.48 -16.17 -26.27
CA LYS A 121 -15.78 -15.82 -27.66
C LYS A 121 -17.11 -15.06 -27.68
N PRO A 122 -17.19 -13.85 -28.26
CA PRO A 122 -18.44 -13.12 -28.33
C PRO A 122 -19.49 -13.95 -29.08
N SER A 123 -20.61 -14.25 -28.42
CA SER A 123 -21.76 -14.89 -29.04
C SER A 123 -22.30 -13.97 -30.13
N GLN A 124 -22.15 -14.39 -31.38
CA GLN A 124 -22.65 -13.73 -32.56
C GLN A 124 -24.19 -13.69 -32.52
N PRO A 125 -24.87 -12.55 -32.75
CA PRO A 125 -26.32 -12.53 -32.79
C PRO A 125 -26.83 -13.29 -34.02
N GLU A 126 -27.88 -14.08 -33.77
CA GLU A 126 -28.62 -14.88 -34.76
C GLU A 126 -29.18 -13.96 -35.86
N PRO A 127 -29.07 -14.30 -37.16
CA PRO A 127 -29.66 -13.49 -38.21
C PRO A 127 -31.19 -13.65 -38.18
N GLU A 128 -31.90 -12.55 -37.98
CA GLU A 128 -33.34 -12.47 -38.18
C GLU A 128 -33.65 -12.85 -39.64
N ALA A 129 -34.46 -13.89 -39.82
CA ALA A 129 -34.96 -14.30 -41.12
C ALA A 129 -36.17 -13.43 -41.52
N ASP A 130 -36.11 -12.87 -42.73
CA ASP A 130 -37.24 -12.24 -43.45
C ASP A 130 -38.17 -13.31 -44.04
#